data_AF-A0A259NYL8-F1
#
_entry.id   AF-A0A259NYL8-F1
#
_cell.length_a   1.000
_cell.length_b   1.000
_cell.length_c   1.000
_cell.angle_alpha   90.00
_cell.angle_beta   90.00
_cell.angle_gamma   90.00
#
_symmetry.space_group_name_H-M   'P 1'
#
loop_
_entity.id
_entity.type
_entity.pdbx_description
1 polymer ?
#
loop_
_entity_poly.entity_id
_entity_poly.type
_entity_poly.pdbx_seq_one_letter_code
_entity_poly.pdbx_strand_id
1 'polypeptide(L)'
;MLLILAQWLQDDFGFFRVFNYITFRAVMATVTALLIGLAAGPWVIRKLTELKMGQAVRTDGPQTHLVKSGTPTMGGVLILIGIFISCMLWADLSNRFIWIVMIVTFGFGMVGWVDDYR
;
A
#
# COMPACT_ATOMS: atom_id res chain seq x y z
N MET A 1 0.42 -15.10 5.45
CA MET A 1 0.72 -15.60 6.82
C MET A 1 -0.54 -15.91 7.60
N LEU A 2 -1.51 -14.99 7.70
CA LEU A 2 -2.80 -15.29 8.36
C LEU A 2 -3.58 -16.42 7.66
N LEU A 3 -3.50 -16.49 6.33
CA LEU A 3 -4.09 -17.61 5.58
C LEU A 3 -3.52 -18.97 6.02
N ILE A 4 -2.20 -19.08 6.17
CA ILE A 4 -1.52 -20.34 6.54
C ILE A 4 -1.90 -20.72 7.97
N LEU A 5 -1.96 -19.75 8.88
CA LEU A 5 -2.37 -19.98 10.26
C LEU A 5 -3.84 -20.43 10.33
N ALA A 6 -4.73 -19.77 9.59
CA ALA A 6 -6.15 -20.14 9.54
C ALA A 6 -6.33 -21.54 8.92
N GLN A 7 -5.53 -21.90 7.93
CA GLN A 7 -5.53 -23.23 7.33
C GLN A 7 -5.03 -24.31 8.27
N TRP A 8 -4.10 -24.00 9.18
CA TRP A 8 -3.68 -24.95 10.21
C TRP A 8 -4.75 -25.12 11.30
N LEU A 9 -5.42 -24.03 11.71
CA LEU A 9 -6.47 -24.05 12.75
C LEU A 9 -7.81 -24.62 12.28
N GLN A 10 -8.03 -24.74 10.96
CA GLN A 10 -9.30 -25.21 10.41
C GLN A 10 -9.57 -26.70 10.71
N ASP A 11 -8.51 -27.47 10.96
CA ASP A 11 -8.60 -28.90 11.22
C ASP A 11 -9.28 -29.18 12.57
N ASP A 12 -9.05 -28.31 13.56
CA ASP A 12 -9.69 -28.35 14.88
C ASP A 12 -10.98 -27.51 14.94
N PHE A 13 -11.03 -26.39 14.21
CA PHE A 13 -12.13 -25.44 14.25
C PHE A 13 -12.67 -25.15 12.84
N GLY A 14 -13.75 -25.82 12.46
CA GLY A 14 -14.33 -25.73 11.11
C GLY A 14 -14.77 -24.33 10.65
N PHE A 15 -14.87 -23.34 11.56
CA PHE A 15 -15.14 -21.93 11.25
C PHE A 15 -14.03 -21.28 10.42
N PHE A 16 -12.76 -21.68 10.58
CA PHE A 16 -11.65 -21.08 9.82
C PHE A 16 -11.67 -21.42 8.33
N ARG A 17 -12.54 -22.34 7.89
CA ARG A 17 -12.75 -22.60 6.44
C ARG A 17 -13.23 -21.36 5.67
N VAL A 18 -13.84 -20.38 6.35
CA VAL A 18 -14.22 -19.10 5.74
C VAL A 18 -13.01 -18.38 5.11
N PHE A 19 -11.82 -18.57 5.68
CA PHE A 19 -10.58 -17.97 5.17
C PHE A 19 -10.10 -18.60 3.87
N ASN A 20 -10.61 -19.76 3.44
CA ASN A 20 -10.26 -20.34 2.14
C ASN A 20 -11.01 -19.70 0.97
N TYR A 21 -12.13 -19.03 1.20
CA TYR A 21 -12.87 -18.38 0.13
C TYR A 21 -12.11 -17.15 -0.39
N ILE A 22 -11.86 -17.14 -1.70
CA ILE A 22 -11.13 -16.05 -2.38
C ILE A 22 -11.85 -14.71 -2.20
N THR A 23 -13.19 -14.71 -2.25
CA THR A 23 -14.01 -13.51 -2.05
C THR A 23 -13.82 -12.90 -0.67
N PHE A 24 -13.85 -13.72 0.38
CA PHE A 24 -13.63 -13.29 1.76
C PHE A 24 -12.22 -12.68 1.91
N ARG A 25 -11.19 -13.39 1.42
CA ARG A 25 -9.80 -12.92 1.45
C ARG A 25 -9.61 -11.60 0.71
N ALA A 26 -10.24 -11.43 -0.45
CA ALA A 26 -10.15 -10.21 -1.24
C ALA A 26 -10.79 -9.00 -0.53
N VAL A 27 -11.96 -9.19 0.08
CA VAL A 27 -12.62 -8.16 0.90
C VAL A 27 -11.76 -7.80 2.09
N MET A 28 -11.26 -8.79 2.83
CA MET A 28 -10.41 -8.55 4.00
C MET A 28 -9.08 -7.86 3.63
N ALA A 29 -8.46 -8.22 2.50
CA ALA A 29 -7.26 -7.54 2.00
C ALA A 29 -7.54 -6.07 1.66
N THR A 30 -8.68 -5.78 1.06
CA THR A 30 -9.11 -4.41 0.72
C THR A 30 -9.35 -3.59 1.98
N VAL A 31 -10.11 -4.12 2.93
CA VAL A 31 -10.39 -3.47 4.22
C VAL A 31 -9.10 -3.23 4.99
N THR A 32 -8.19 -4.21 5.03
CA THR A 32 -6.89 -4.06 5.70
C THR A 32 -6.06 -2.96 5.05
N ALA A 33 -5.99 -2.90 3.72
CA ALA A 33 -5.25 -1.85 3.00
C ALA A 33 -5.85 -0.46 3.25
N LEU A 34 -7.19 -0.35 3.25
CA LEU A 34 -7.90 0.88 3.56
C LEU A 34 -7.63 1.35 4.98
N LEU A 35 -7.70 0.46 5.97
CA LEU A 35 -7.43 0.78 7.37
C LEU A 35 -6.00 1.26 7.57
N ILE A 36 -5.02 0.62 6.92
CA ILE A 36 -3.62 1.08 6.92
C ILE A 36 -3.53 2.48 6.31
N GLY A 37 -4.17 2.70 5.16
CA GLY A 37 -4.20 4.00 4.50
C GLY A 37 -4.78 5.12 5.38
N LEU A 38 -5.91 4.86 6.05
CA LEU A 38 -6.58 5.83 6.92
C LEU A 38 -5.79 6.09 8.21
N ALA A 39 -5.24 5.04 8.83
CA ALA A 39 -4.52 5.16 10.10
C ALA A 39 -3.12 5.75 9.92
N ALA A 40 -2.35 5.28 8.93
CA ALA A 40 -1.00 5.74 8.67
C ALA A 40 -0.96 7.01 7.80
N GLY A 41 -2.03 7.33 7.08
CA GLY A 41 -2.13 8.48 6.17
C GLY A 41 -1.69 9.80 6.81
N PRO A 42 -2.29 10.24 7.92
CA PRO A 42 -1.92 11.51 8.57
C PRO A 42 -0.45 11.56 9.00
N TRP A 43 0.10 10.42 9.46
CA TRP A 43 1.49 10.32 9.87
C TRP A 43 2.45 10.39 8.67
N VAL A 44 2.16 9.66 7.60
CA VAL A 44 2.96 9.68 6.36
C VAL A 44 2.93 11.06 5.72
N ILE A 45 1.75 11.70 5.65
CA ILE A 45 1.62 13.06 5.10
C ILE A 45 2.49 14.04 5.88
N ARG A 46 2.40 14.05 7.22
CA ARG A 46 3.25 14.92 8.05
C ARG A 46 4.74 14.67 7.81
N LYS A 47 5.15 13.40 7.72
CA LYS A 47 6.55 13.04 7.50
C LYS A 47 7.06 13.49 6.13
N LEU A 48 6.27 13.34 5.07
CA LEU A 48 6.62 13.79 3.74
C LEU A 48 6.67 15.33 3.64
N THR A 49 5.76 16.02 4.33
CA THR A 49 5.81 17.49 4.44
C THR A 49 7.07 17.98 5.16
N GLU A 50 7.50 17.29 6.24
CA GLU A 50 8.75 17.60 6.96
C GLU A 50 10.00 17.41 6.10
N LEU A 51 10.01 16.39 5.23
CA LEU A 51 11.13 16.08 4.34
C LEU A 51 11.32 17.09 3.20
N LYS A 52 10.51 18.17 3.15
CA LYS A 52 10.53 19.21 2.11
C LYS A 52 10.43 18.65 0.68
N MET A 53 9.77 17.49 0.52
CA MET A 53 9.35 16.94 -0.77
C MET A 53 8.12 17.70 -1.28
N GLY A 54 8.23 19.02 -1.32
CA GLY A 54 7.27 19.91 -1.95
C GLY A 54 7.76 20.19 -3.36
N GLN A 55 6.88 20.01 -4.36
CA GLN A 55 7.22 20.37 -5.74
C GLN A 55 7.81 21.77 -5.79
N ALA A 56 9.00 21.92 -6.39
CA ALA A 56 9.55 23.23 -6.70
C ALA A 56 8.59 23.91 -7.68
N VAL A 57 7.75 24.80 -7.18
CA VAL A 57 6.80 25.53 -8.01
C VAL A 57 7.60 26.48 -8.88
N ARG A 58 7.62 26.22 -10.20
CA ARG A 58 8.14 27.17 -11.19
C ARG A 58 7.39 28.49 -11.03
N THR A 59 8.13 29.56 -10.77
CA THR A 59 7.62 30.93 -10.63
C THR A 59 7.02 31.50 -11.92
N ASP A 60 7.20 30.82 -13.05
CA ASP A 60 6.83 31.29 -14.38
C ASP A 60 5.39 30.88 -14.79
N GLY A 61 4.61 30.27 -13.89
CA GLY A 61 3.24 29.79 -14.15
C GLY A 61 2.11 30.71 -13.64
N PRO A 62 0.86 30.54 -14.12
CA PRO A 62 -0.29 31.35 -13.69
C PRO A 62 -0.55 31.22 -12.17
N GLN A 63 -0.90 32.32 -11.50
CA GLN A 63 -1.03 32.37 -10.03
C GLN A 63 -2.05 31.38 -9.42
N THR A 64 -3.02 30.89 -10.20
CA THR A 64 -3.96 29.84 -9.79
C THR A 64 -3.28 28.49 -9.52
N HIS A 65 -2.08 28.24 -10.08
CA HIS A 65 -1.28 27.05 -9.80
C HIS A 65 -0.50 27.11 -8.48
N LEU A 66 -0.38 28.29 -7.86
CA LEU A 66 0.29 28.46 -6.55
C LEU A 66 -0.51 27.81 -5.40
N VAL A 67 -1.80 27.54 -5.59
CA VAL A 67 -2.70 26.93 -4.59
C VAL A 67 -2.40 25.43 -4.35
N LYS A 68 -1.64 24.77 -5.24
CA LYS A 68 -1.12 23.41 -5.01
C LYS A 68 0.18 23.38 -4.20
N SER A 69 0.69 24.54 -3.76
CA SER A 69 1.88 24.62 -2.90
C SER A 69 1.59 24.02 -1.54
N GLY A 70 2.11 22.82 -1.28
CA GLY A 70 2.10 22.21 0.05
C GLY A 70 1.55 20.79 0.12
N THR A 71 0.93 20.27 -0.94
CA THR A 71 0.64 18.82 -0.99
C THR A 71 1.95 18.05 -1.25
N PRO A 72 2.39 17.19 -0.32
CA PRO A 72 3.62 16.43 -0.48
C PRO A 72 3.53 15.47 -1.68
N THR A 73 4.60 15.37 -2.46
CA THR A 73 4.78 14.29 -3.45
C THR A 73 5.21 13.00 -2.74
N MET A 74 5.08 11.84 -3.39
CA MET A 74 5.29 10.48 -2.82
C MET A 74 4.18 9.83 -1.96
N GLY A 75 2.91 10.16 -2.17
CA GLY A 75 1.80 9.42 -1.54
C GLY A 75 1.75 7.92 -1.91
N GLY A 76 2.38 7.53 -3.02
CA GLY A 76 2.45 6.13 -3.49
C GLY A 76 3.11 5.17 -2.50
N VAL A 77 3.94 5.68 -1.59
CA VAL A 77 4.61 4.90 -0.54
C VAL A 77 3.61 4.24 0.38
N LEU A 78 2.60 5.01 0.81
CA LEU A 78 1.53 4.51 1.66
C LEU A 78 0.74 3.39 0.96
N ILE A 79 0.51 3.55 -0.35
CA ILE A 79 -0.18 2.56 -1.18
C ILE A 79 0.64 1.27 -1.27
N LEU A 80 1.95 1.38 -1.54
CA LEU A 80 2.86 0.23 -1.61
C LEU A 80 2.94 -0.52 -0.28
N ILE A 81 3.01 0.19 0.85
CA ILE A 81 2.98 -0.42 2.19
C ILE A 81 1.64 -1.14 2.43
N GLY A 82 0.52 -0.50 2.08
CA GLY A 82 -0.81 -1.11 2.20
C GLY A 82 -0.94 -2.38 1.37
N ILE A 83 -0.48 -2.37 0.12
CA ILE A 83 -0.46 -3.54 -0.77
C ILE A 83 0.43 -4.63 -0.16
N PHE A 84 1.64 -4.29 0.30
CA PHE A 84 2.58 -5.26 0.87
C PHE A 84 1.95 -6.02 2.04
N ILE A 85 1.45 -5.29 3.03
CA ILE A 85 0.93 -5.87 4.27
C ILE A 85 -0.33 -6.68 3.96
N SER A 86 -1.27 -6.14 3.17
CA SER A 86 -2.49 -6.87 2.82
C SER A 86 -2.21 -8.14 2.03
N CYS A 87 -1.28 -8.12 1.07
CA CYS A 87 -0.86 -9.32 0.35
C CYS A 87 -0.19 -10.33 1.28
N MET A 88 0.71 -9.90 2.15
CA MET A 88 1.42 -10.80 3.05
C MET A 88 0.48 -11.50 4.05
N LEU A 89 -0.61 -10.84 4.44
CA LEU A 89 -1.61 -11.38 5.36
C LEU A 89 -2.57 -12.36 4.66
N TRP A 90 -3.19 -11.93 3.55
CA TRP A 90 -4.35 -12.58 2.95
C TRP A 90 -4.07 -13.34 1.65
N ALA A 91 -2.98 -13.03 0.95
CA ALA A 91 -2.64 -13.68 -0.31
C ALA A 91 -2.05 -15.09 -0.08
N ASP A 92 -2.14 -15.94 -1.10
CA ASP A 92 -1.57 -17.28 -1.05
C ASP A 92 -0.13 -17.20 -1.55
N LEU A 93 0.80 -17.19 -0.61
CA LEU A 93 2.23 -17.03 -0.91
C LEU A 93 2.83 -18.25 -1.60
N SER A 94 2.11 -19.36 -1.69
CA SER A 94 2.50 -20.53 -2.50
C SER A 94 2.34 -20.26 -3.99
N ASN A 95 1.51 -19.27 -4.36
CA ASN A 95 1.26 -18.92 -5.74
C ASN A 95 2.37 -18.00 -6.30
N ARG A 96 3.13 -18.54 -7.26
CA ARG A 96 4.21 -17.81 -7.95
C ARG A 96 3.76 -16.47 -8.58
N PHE A 97 2.51 -16.38 -9.05
CA PHE A 97 2.01 -15.17 -9.71
C PHE A 97 1.94 -13.98 -8.76
N ILE A 98 1.66 -14.22 -7.47
CA ILE A 98 1.64 -13.14 -6.46
C ILE A 98 3.04 -12.55 -6.29
N TRP A 99 4.08 -13.39 -6.26
CA TRP A 99 5.46 -12.92 -6.18
C TRP A 99 5.87 -12.10 -7.40
N ILE A 100 5.51 -12.53 -8.60
CA ILE A 100 5.80 -11.79 -9.84
C ILE A 100 5.16 -10.40 -9.78
N VAL A 101 3.86 -10.32 -9.44
CA VAL A 101 3.15 -9.05 -9.34
C VAL A 101 3.76 -8.16 -8.26
N MET A 102 4.08 -8.69 -7.08
CA MET A 102 4.74 -7.91 -6.03
C MET A 102 6.07 -7.35 -6.52
N ILE A 103 6.95 -8.17 -7.10
CA ILE A 103 8.25 -7.72 -7.59
C ILE A 103 8.09 -6.58 -8.61
N VAL A 104 7.15 -6.72 -9.56
CA VAL A 104 6.90 -5.68 -10.56
C VAL A 104 6.37 -4.41 -9.91
N THR A 105 5.37 -4.51 -9.03
CA THR A 105 4.77 -3.35 -8.34
C THR A 105 5.79 -2.61 -7.47
N PHE A 106 6.61 -3.33 -6.68
CA PHE A 106 7.65 -2.72 -5.86
C PHE A 106 8.81 -2.20 -6.71
N GLY A 107 9.16 -2.88 -7.80
CA GLY A 107 10.20 -2.43 -8.74
C GLY A 107 9.84 -1.09 -9.39
N PHE A 108 8.65 -0.97 -9.97
CA PHE A 108 8.17 0.31 -10.49
C PHE A 108 7.94 1.35 -9.39
N GLY A 109 7.55 0.92 -8.20
CA GLY A 109 7.47 1.78 -7.02
C GLY A 109 8.81 2.41 -6.63
N MET A 110 9.90 1.64 -6.69
CA MET A 110 11.26 2.15 -6.46
C MET A 110 11.70 3.13 -7.55
N VAL A 111 11.39 2.84 -8.82
CA VAL A 111 11.68 3.76 -9.93
C VAL A 111 10.97 5.10 -9.70
N GLY A 112 9.68 5.08 -9.38
CA GLY A 112 8.92 6.29 -9.08
C GLY A 112 9.43 7.02 -7.83
N TRP A 113 9.87 6.30 -6.79
CA TRP A 113 10.51 6.92 -5.63
C TRP A 113 11.79 7.67 -6.01
N VAL A 114 12.66 7.05 -6.82
CA VAL A 114 13.92 7.67 -7.25
C VAL A 114 13.67 8.90 -8.11
N ASP A 115 12.64 8.87 -8.96
CA ASP A 115 12.24 10.01 -9.79
C ASP A 115 11.67 11.16 -8.93
N ASP A 116 10.79 10.88 -7.97
CA ASP A 116 10.23 11.90 -7.08
C ASP A 116 11.27 12.50 -6.11
N TYR A 117 12.34 11.76 -5.78
CA TYR A 117 13.40 12.21 -4.86
C TYR A 117 14.42 13.15 -5.51
N ARG A 118 14.59 13.06 -6.84
CA ARG A 118 15.70 13.68 -7.58
C ARG A 118 15.29 15.00 -8.23
#